data_AF-A0A9D5Q7D7-F1
#
_entry.id   AF-A0A9D5Q7D7-F1
#
_cell.length_a   1.000
_cell.length_b   1.000
_cell.length_c   1.000
_cell.angle_alpha   90.00
_cell.angle_beta   90.00
_cell.angle_gamma   90.00
#
_symmetry.space_group_name_H-M   'P 1'
#
loop_
_entity.id
_entity.type
_entity.pdbx_description
1 polymer ?
#
loop_
_entity_poly.entity_id
_entity_poly.type
_entity_poly.pdbx_seq_one_letter_code
_entity_poly.pdbx_strand_id
1 'polypeptide(L)'
;MNTTTQMKRWSAILWLWSLVLLPGLPGNAQNLTLQQISLPSGFEIQIFAEDVPDARSMSLSPNGTLFVGTRNAGKVYALKDTDQDNR
;
A
#
# COMPACT_ATOMS: atom_id res chain seq x y z
N MET A 1 2.22 -66.83 16.97
CA MET A 1 1.17 -65.90 16.50
C MET A 1 1.68 -64.47 16.69
N ASN A 2 2.00 -63.83 15.56
CA ASN A 2 1.89 -62.38 15.26
C ASN A 2 1.52 -61.45 16.44
N THR A 3 2.28 -60.38 16.69
CA THR A 3 2.15 -59.10 15.95
C THR A 3 3.46 -58.29 15.98
N THR A 4 4.09 -58.02 14.83
CA THR A 4 3.95 -56.81 13.98
C THR A 4 4.99 -55.72 14.29
N THR A 5 6.12 -55.84 13.60
CA THR A 5 6.73 -54.80 12.73
C THR A 5 7.14 -53.46 13.34
N GLN A 6 8.43 -53.39 13.71
CA GLN A 6 9.43 -52.43 13.21
C GLN A 6 9.03 -50.94 13.16
N MET A 7 9.37 -50.24 14.25
CA MET A 7 9.70 -48.81 14.22
C MET A 7 10.95 -48.58 13.36
N LYS A 8 10.80 -48.11 12.13
CA LYS A 8 11.91 -47.51 11.35
C LYS A 8 11.42 -46.63 10.21
N ARG A 9 10.97 -45.40 10.49
CA ARG A 9 10.90 -44.30 9.50
C ARG A 9 11.17 -42.96 10.17
N TRP A 10 12.41 -42.79 10.64
CA TRP A 10 12.96 -41.46 10.91
C TRP A 10 13.05 -40.66 9.60
N SER A 11 12.66 -39.39 9.65
CA SER A 11 13.14 -38.30 8.78
C SER A 11 12.78 -38.36 7.29
N ALA A 12 11.58 -37.92 6.89
CA ALA A 12 11.36 -37.62 5.46
C ALA A 12 10.22 -36.66 5.08
N ILE A 13 9.44 -36.05 5.99
CA ILE A 13 8.39 -35.08 5.59
C ILE A 13 8.38 -33.89 6.56
N LEU A 14 9.55 -33.27 6.74
CA LEU A 14 9.74 -31.96 7.36
C LEU A 14 10.32 -30.96 6.32
N TRP A 15 9.97 -31.15 5.04
CA TRP A 15 10.47 -30.36 3.90
C TRP A 15 9.34 -29.76 3.04
N LEU A 16 8.16 -29.54 3.63
CA LEU A 16 6.98 -28.99 2.95
C LEU A 16 6.30 -27.87 3.76
N TRP A 17 7.08 -27.15 4.57
CA TRP A 17 6.62 -26.02 5.39
C TRP A 17 7.48 -24.76 5.19
N SER A 18 8.05 -24.62 4.00
CA SER A 18 8.86 -23.46 3.62
C SER A 18 8.62 -23.10 2.16
N LEU A 19 7.34 -23.04 1.76
CA LEU A 19 6.94 -22.41 0.52
C LEU A 19 6.45 -21.00 0.80
N VAL A 20 7.42 -20.08 0.80
CA VAL A 20 7.31 -18.73 0.24
C VAL A 20 6.30 -17.81 0.93
N LEU A 21 6.77 -17.18 2.01
CA LEU A 21 6.27 -15.87 2.42
C LEU A 21 6.90 -14.82 1.48
N LEU A 22 6.20 -14.45 0.40
CA LEU A 22 6.54 -13.27 -0.38
C LEU A 22 5.99 -12.04 0.37
N PRO A 23 6.83 -11.22 1.05
CA PRO A 23 6.38 -9.90 1.45
C PRO A 23 5.99 -9.14 0.18
N GLY A 24 4.76 -8.62 0.16
CA GLY A 24 4.26 -7.84 -0.98
C GLY A 24 5.25 -6.74 -1.33
N LEU A 25 5.66 -6.71 -2.61
CA LEU A 25 6.55 -5.66 -3.11
C LEU A 25 5.91 -4.31 -2.82
N PRO A 26 6.61 -3.35 -2.18
CA PRO A 26 6.10 -2.00 -2.07
C PRO A 26 5.82 -1.50 -3.50
N GLY A 27 4.60 -1.02 -3.73
CA GLY A 27 4.23 -0.43 -5.01
C GLY A 27 5.20 0.71 -5.31
N ASN A 28 5.69 0.78 -6.55
CA ASN A 28 6.58 1.85 -7.02
C ASN A 28 6.00 3.21 -6.65
N ALA A 29 6.65 3.92 -5.72
CA ALA A 29 6.51 5.35 -5.59
C ALA A 29 6.96 5.95 -6.94
N GLN A 30 5.99 6.29 -7.79
CA GLN A 30 6.27 6.90 -9.07
C GLN A 30 6.95 8.24 -8.78
N ASN A 31 8.18 8.42 -9.25
CA ASN A 31 8.83 9.72 -9.19
C ASN A 31 8.04 10.65 -10.14
N LEU A 32 7.09 11.41 -9.58
CA LEU A 32 6.20 12.26 -10.34
C LEU A 32 7.00 13.46 -10.86
N THR A 33 7.27 13.48 -12.17
CA THR A 33 7.94 14.60 -12.83
C THR A 33 6.97 15.77 -13.00
N LEU A 34 6.79 16.58 -11.95
CA LEU A 34 5.94 17.78 -11.98
C LEU A 34 6.34 18.77 -13.09
N GLN A 35 7.62 18.74 -13.51
CA GLN A 35 8.17 19.59 -14.57
C GLN A 35 7.54 19.33 -15.95
N GLN A 36 6.86 18.20 -16.14
CA GLN A 36 6.15 17.88 -17.39
C GLN A 36 4.73 18.48 -17.44
N ILE A 37 4.24 19.06 -16.34
CA ILE A 37 2.91 19.66 -16.25
C ILE A 37 3.01 21.15 -16.58
N SER A 38 2.32 21.58 -17.64
CA SER A 38 2.21 22.99 -18.00
C SER A 38 1.05 23.63 -17.24
N LEU A 39 1.32 24.73 -16.55
CA LEU A 39 0.33 25.49 -15.80
C LEU A 39 0.10 26.86 -16.44
N PRO A 40 -1.11 27.43 -16.37
CA PRO A 40 -1.33 28.84 -16.70
C PRO A 40 -0.54 29.75 -15.75
N SER A 41 -0.25 30.97 -16.20
CA SER A 41 0.41 31.98 -15.37
C SER A 41 -0.35 32.23 -14.06
N GLY A 42 0.38 32.28 -12.94
CA GLY A 42 -0.18 32.50 -11.60
C GLY A 42 -0.62 31.24 -10.86
N PHE A 43 -0.45 30.05 -11.44
CA PHE A 43 -0.71 28.77 -10.78
C PHE A 43 0.59 28.06 -10.36
N GLU A 44 0.52 27.35 -9.24
CA GLU A 44 1.57 26.50 -8.69
C GLU A 44 0.97 25.14 -8.32
N ILE A 45 1.75 24.08 -8.43
CA ILE A 45 1.38 22.74 -7.97
C ILE A 45 2.50 22.15 -7.11
N GLN A 46 2.10 21.32 -6.15
CA GLN A 46 3.00 20.54 -5.31
C GLN A 46 2.36 19.19 -4.98
N ILE A 47 3.16 18.26 -4.46
CA ILE A 47 2.64 16.99 -3.95
C ILE A 47 2.06 17.24 -2.56
N PHE A 48 0.78 16.94 -2.38
CA PHE A 48 0.09 17.06 -1.10
C PHE A 48 0.30 15.84 -0.19
N ALA A 49 0.25 14.63 -0.77
CA ALA A 49 0.52 13.39 -0.05
C ALA A 49 1.08 12.32 -0.98
N GLU A 50 2.06 11.59 -0.47
CA GLU A 50 2.57 10.37 -1.08
C GLU A 50 1.84 9.14 -0.49
N ASP A 51 2.01 7.98 -1.10
CA ASP A 51 1.54 6.68 -0.56
C ASP A 51 0.02 6.50 -0.38
N VAL A 52 -0.80 7.17 -1.20
CA VAL A 52 -2.23 6.83 -1.33
C VAL A 52 -2.44 5.99 -2.61
N PRO A 53 -2.37 4.64 -2.51
CA PRO A 53 -2.38 3.78 -3.69
C PRO A 53 -3.71 3.85 -4.41
N ASP A 54 -3.68 4.07 -5.73
CA ASP A 54 -4.88 4.13 -6.58
C ASP A 54 -5.92 5.15 -6.06
N ALA A 55 -5.42 6.31 -5.61
CA ALA A 55 -6.22 7.47 -5.21
C ALA A 55 -7.15 7.93 -6.34
N ARG A 56 -8.43 8.18 -6.01
CA ARG A 56 -9.49 8.51 -6.97
C ARG A 56 -10.33 9.69 -6.49
N SER A 57 -11.43 9.39 -5.79
CA SER A 57 -12.38 10.39 -5.31
C SER A 57 -11.82 11.12 -4.11
N MET A 58 -11.98 12.45 -4.07
CA MET A 58 -11.52 13.27 -2.97
C MET A 58 -12.61 14.24 -2.49
N SER A 59 -12.63 14.54 -1.19
CA SER A 59 -13.50 15.57 -0.60
C SER A 59 -12.80 16.24 0.58
N LEU A 60 -12.77 17.57 0.56
CA LEU A 60 -12.17 18.38 1.61
C LEU A 60 -13.23 18.76 2.65
N SER A 61 -12.96 18.47 3.92
CA SER A 61 -13.84 18.87 5.01
C SER A 61 -13.60 20.31 5.46
N PRO A 62 -14.57 20.95 6.14
CA PRO A 62 -14.41 22.32 6.66
C PRO A 62 -13.26 22.51 7.65
N ASN A 63 -12.78 21.44 8.27
CA ASN A 63 -11.66 21.47 9.21
C ASN A 63 -10.31 21.11 8.56
N GLY A 64 -10.21 21.11 7.22
CA GLY A 64 -8.95 20.92 6.49
C GLY A 64 -8.51 19.46 6.32
N THR A 65 -9.35 18.49 6.65
CA THR A 65 -9.04 17.07 6.40
C THR A 65 -9.46 16.68 4.98
N LEU A 66 -8.52 16.18 4.19
CA LEU A 66 -8.79 15.67 2.85
C LEU A 66 -9.08 14.16 2.92
N PHE A 67 -10.30 13.78 2.56
CA PHE A 67 -10.69 12.37 2.46
C PHE A 67 -10.43 11.87 1.05
N VAL A 68 -9.67 10.78 0.92
CA VAL A 68 -9.28 10.19 -0.36
C VAL A 68 -9.72 8.73 -0.44
N GLY A 69 -10.60 8.43 -1.41
CA GLY A 69 -11.03 7.07 -1.72
C GLY A 69 -10.05 6.36 -2.65
N THR A 70 -9.85 5.06 -2.41
CA THR A 70 -9.02 4.18 -3.24
C THR A 70 -9.87 3.15 -3.94
N ARG A 71 -9.66 2.95 -5.25
CA ARG A 71 -10.52 2.06 -6.05
C ARG A 71 -10.22 0.59 -5.76
N ASN A 72 -8.97 0.15 -5.89
CA ASN A 72 -8.63 -1.26 -5.73
C ASN A 72 -8.56 -1.71 -4.26
N ALA A 73 -8.07 -0.84 -3.36
CA ALA A 73 -7.94 -1.19 -1.95
C ALA A 73 -9.28 -1.08 -1.18
N GLY A 74 -10.28 -0.37 -1.72
CA GLY A 74 -11.57 -0.18 -1.06
C GLY A 74 -11.49 0.58 0.26
N LYS A 75 -10.42 1.36 0.47
CA LYS A 75 -10.17 2.13 1.68
C LYS A 75 -10.40 3.62 1.45
N VAL A 76 -10.75 4.33 2.52
CA VAL A 76 -10.76 5.79 2.57
C VAL A 76 -9.66 6.24 3.52
N TYR A 77 -8.78 7.11 3.03
CA TYR A 77 -7.70 7.73 3.80
C TYR A 77 -8.15 9.11 4.24
N ALA A 78 -7.84 9.47 5.49
CA ALA A 78 -8.04 10.82 6.01
C ALA A 78 -6.67 11.48 6.14
N LEU A 79 -6.39 12.43 5.25
CA LEU A 79 -5.16 13.21 5.24
C LEU A 79 -5.43 14.49 6.04
N LYS A 80 -4.87 14.55 7.25
CA LYS A 80 -5.05 15.69 8.14
C LYS A 80 -3.94 16.70 7.90
N ASP A 81 -4.32 17.89 7.47
CA ASP A 81 -3.45 19.06 7.50
C ASP A 81 -3.16 19.44 8.97
N THR A 82 -1.88 19.39 9.35
CA THR A 82 -1.43 19.62 10.73
C THR A 82 -0.97 21.03 11.02
N ASP A 83 -0.56 21.77 9.99
CA ASP A 83 0.00 23.10 10.02
C ASP A 83 -0.91 24.16 9.39
N GLN A 84 -2.06 23.73 8.86
CA GLN A 84 -3.16 24.56 8.37
C GLN A 84 -2.81 25.40 7.14
N ASP A 85 -1.81 24.99 6.38
CA ASP A 85 -1.37 25.66 5.16
C ASP A 85 -2.06 25.13 3.89
N ASN A 86 -2.92 24.12 4.03
CA ASN A 86 -3.64 23.41 2.98
C ASN A 86 -2.72 22.89 1.87
N ARG A 87 -1.50 22.51 2.25
CA ARG A 87 -0.41 22.25 1.32
C ARG A 87 0.30 20.93 1.59
#